data_AF-A0A1I0FBS8-F1
#
_entry.id   AF-A0A1I0FBS8-F1
#
_cell.length_a   1.000
_cell.length_b   1.000
_cell.length_c   1.000
_cell.angle_alpha   90.00
_cell.angle_beta   90.00
_cell.angle_gamma   90.00
#
_symmetry.space_group_name_H-M   'P 1'
#
loop_
_entity.id
_entity.type
_entity.pdbx_description
1 polymer ?
#
loop_
_entity_poly.entity_id
_entity_poly.type
_entity_poly.pdbx_seq_one_letter_code
_entity_poly.pdbx_strand_id
1 'polypeptide(L)'
;MRLDGLWPKYKVNRPLSENEKAGKLNQSKWQDQPFSDLIENGYDGVIRLNSTYLEVVDRHYIWKGFLSMAFLVFLVPPIAMITMVVFIKPQMNDLEGILATIVMLSLSMGLLIAVIYLLLTEFFKWTHYPIRFNRKNRRVYIFGYDGKIRIAEWEKLFFTVRTDIKDIFKDNYIFCHVLSDDDSTVLYTFTLPIETFATSSS
;
A
#
# COMPACT_ATOMS: atom_id res chain seq x y z
N MET A 1 15.48 -5.95 -5.29
CA MET A 1 14.78 -5.13 -6.31
C MET A 1 13.27 -5.24 -6.10
N ARG A 2 12.66 -4.12 -5.63
CA ARG A 2 11.23 -3.74 -5.43
C ARG A 2 10.16 -4.82 -5.25
N LEU A 3 9.60 -4.89 -4.05
CA LEU A 3 8.26 -5.45 -3.77
C LEU A 3 7.41 -4.53 -2.91
N ASP A 4 8.00 -3.50 -2.32
CA ASP A 4 7.41 -2.47 -1.48
C ASP A 4 7.22 -1.17 -2.30
N GLY A 5 5.97 -0.77 -2.52
CA GLY A 5 5.62 0.49 -3.16
C GLY A 5 5.27 1.57 -2.14
N LEU A 6 5.84 2.78 -2.34
CA LEU A 6 5.59 4.07 -1.67
C LEU A 6 5.95 4.20 -0.17
N TRP A 7 7.26 4.30 0.05
CA TRP A 7 7.95 4.93 1.20
C TRP A 7 7.94 4.19 2.55
N PRO A 8 9.07 4.24 3.30
CA PRO A 8 10.43 4.58 2.89
C PRO A 8 11.13 3.38 2.22
N LYS A 9 12.08 3.68 1.32
CA LYS A 9 12.84 2.68 0.55
C LYS A 9 13.57 1.70 1.48
N TYR A 10 13.21 0.42 1.49
CA TYR A 10 14.04 -0.59 2.14
C TYR A 10 15.34 -0.80 1.34
N LYS A 11 16.48 -0.73 2.04
CA LYS A 11 17.78 -1.09 1.46
C LYS A 11 17.80 -2.61 1.21
N VAL A 12 18.05 -2.98 -0.04
CA VAL A 12 18.24 -4.35 -0.52
C VAL A 12 19.73 -4.71 -0.49
N ASN A 13 20.07 -6.00 -0.38
CA ASN A 13 21.44 -6.53 -0.29
C ASN A 13 22.20 -5.97 0.91
N ARG A 14 21.53 -6.01 2.07
CA ARG A 14 22.11 -5.64 3.36
C ARG A 14 21.98 -6.80 4.34
N PRO A 15 22.84 -6.87 5.36
CA PRO A 15 22.63 -7.79 6.46
C PRO A 15 21.38 -7.43 7.27
N LEU A 16 20.81 -8.44 7.94
CA LEU A 16 19.76 -8.26 8.96
C LEU A 16 20.27 -7.36 10.09
N SER A 17 19.44 -6.38 10.49
CA SER A 17 19.71 -5.53 11.64
C SER A 17 19.52 -6.29 12.96
N GLU A 18 20.20 -5.89 14.03
CA GLU A 18 20.03 -6.49 15.36
C GLU A 18 18.58 -6.41 15.86
N ASN A 19 17.87 -5.31 15.58
CA ASN A 19 16.46 -5.20 15.93
C ASN A 19 15.57 -6.20 15.17
N GLU A 20 15.90 -6.48 13.90
CA GLU A 20 15.16 -7.45 13.07
C GLU A 20 15.44 -8.89 13.54
N LYS A 21 16.67 -9.16 13.99
CA LYS A 21 17.05 -10.43 14.63
C LYS A 21 16.33 -10.63 15.97
N ALA A 22 16.23 -9.57 16.78
CA ALA A 22 15.50 -9.60 18.06
C ALA A 22 13.99 -9.83 17.87
N GLY A 23 13.40 -9.23 16.82
CA GLY A 23 11.98 -9.39 16.47
C GLY A 23 11.63 -10.66 15.67
N LYS A 24 12.56 -11.62 15.53
CA LYS A 24 12.37 -12.82 14.70
C LYS A 24 11.19 -13.67 15.20
N LEU A 25 10.26 -13.95 14.29
CA LEU A 25 9.17 -14.89 14.53
C LEU A 25 9.60 -16.32 14.18
N ASN A 26 9.27 -17.27 15.07
CA ASN A 26 9.59 -18.68 14.86
C ASN A 26 8.45 -19.41 14.16
N GLN A 27 8.64 -19.72 12.88
CA GLN A 27 7.61 -20.31 12.02
C GLN A 27 7.23 -21.74 12.39
N SER A 28 8.11 -22.47 13.09
CA SER A 28 7.90 -23.88 13.44
C SER A 28 7.30 -24.08 14.83
N LYS A 29 7.18 -23.01 15.62
CA LYS A 29 6.59 -23.06 16.95
C LYS A 29 5.23 -22.40 16.94
N TRP A 30 4.23 -23.14 17.39
CA TRP A 30 2.99 -22.52 17.82
C TRP A 30 3.29 -21.59 19.00
N GLN A 31 2.69 -20.40 18.98
CA GLN A 31 2.74 -19.47 20.10
C GLN A 31 1.37 -19.47 20.77
N ASP A 32 1.37 -19.72 22.09
CA ASP A 32 0.16 -19.86 22.90
C ASP A 32 -0.52 -18.51 23.21
N GLN A 33 0.12 -17.39 22.88
CA GLN A 33 -0.53 -16.09 22.99
C GLN A 33 -1.63 -15.98 21.93
N PRO A 34 -2.85 -15.59 22.31
CA PRO A 34 -3.90 -15.33 21.34
C PRO A 34 -3.40 -14.27 20.37
N PHE A 35 -3.17 -14.66 19.11
CA PHE A 35 -2.78 -13.71 18.07
C PHE A 35 -3.87 -12.63 17.88
N SER A 36 -5.10 -12.87 18.39
CA SER A 36 -6.19 -11.90 18.50
C SER A 36 -5.86 -10.68 19.36
N ASP A 37 -5.05 -10.84 20.40
CA ASP A 37 -4.68 -9.72 21.29
C ASP A 37 -3.56 -8.88 20.67
N LEU A 38 -2.90 -9.44 19.65
CA LEU A 38 -1.86 -8.78 18.90
C LEU A 38 -2.38 -8.17 17.61
N ILE A 39 -3.47 -8.63 16.99
CA ILE A 39 -3.98 -8.12 15.71
C ILE A 39 -5.05 -7.07 15.96
N GLU A 40 -4.79 -5.83 15.54
CA GLU A 40 -5.81 -4.77 15.51
C GLU A 40 -6.61 -4.84 14.20
N ASN A 41 -5.90 -4.89 13.06
CA ASN A 41 -6.48 -4.93 11.73
C ASN A 41 -5.84 -6.06 10.90
N GLY A 42 -6.61 -7.09 10.56
CA GLY A 42 -6.12 -8.21 9.74
C GLY A 42 -7.19 -9.03 9.01
N TYR A 43 -8.47 -8.67 9.14
CA TYR A 43 -9.60 -9.48 8.68
C TYR A 43 -9.80 -9.46 7.16
N ASP A 44 -9.41 -8.38 6.48
CA ASP A 44 -9.64 -8.19 5.03
C ASP A 44 -8.40 -8.50 4.17
N GLY A 45 -7.43 -9.21 4.74
CA GLY A 45 -6.16 -9.51 4.09
C GLY A 45 -6.20 -10.72 3.15
N VAL A 46 -7.18 -11.62 3.29
CA VAL A 46 -7.21 -12.90 2.57
C VAL A 46 -8.04 -12.81 1.30
N ILE A 47 -7.40 -13.08 0.16
CA ILE A 47 -8.07 -13.15 -1.15
C ILE A 47 -8.70 -14.52 -1.34
N ARG A 48 -7.94 -15.58 -1.04
CA ARG A 48 -8.39 -16.97 -1.22
C ARG A 48 -7.66 -17.92 -0.30
N LEU A 49 -8.42 -18.84 0.29
CA LEU A 49 -7.89 -19.95 1.07
C LEU A 49 -8.48 -21.26 0.53
N ASN A 50 -7.63 -22.25 0.30
CA ASN A 50 -8.03 -23.62 0.00
C ASN A 50 -7.05 -24.60 0.64
N SER A 51 -7.12 -25.89 0.34
CA SER A 51 -6.22 -26.92 0.91
C SER A 51 -4.77 -26.86 0.41
N THR A 52 -4.52 -26.26 -0.76
CA THR A 52 -3.18 -26.19 -1.38
C THR A 52 -2.44 -24.89 -1.07
N TYR A 53 -3.15 -23.76 -1.09
CA TYR A 53 -2.53 -22.45 -0.92
C TYR A 53 -3.40 -21.47 -0.13
N LEU A 54 -2.74 -20.44 0.40
CA LEU A 54 -3.32 -19.23 0.96
C LEU A 54 -2.83 -18.05 0.11
N GLU A 55 -3.73 -17.16 -0.26
CA GLU A 55 -3.44 -15.97 -1.06
C GLU A 55 -3.92 -14.74 -0.28
N VAL A 56 -3.01 -13.81 -0.04
CA VAL A 56 -3.25 -12.59 0.74
C VAL A 56 -2.88 -11.35 -0.05
N VAL A 57 -3.47 -10.21 0.28
CA VAL A 57 -3.09 -8.90 -0.27
C VAL A 57 -1.81 -8.37 0.38
N ASP A 58 -1.17 -7.41 -0.28
CA ASP A 58 -0.11 -6.60 0.35
C ASP A 58 -0.70 -5.58 1.35
N ARG A 59 0.12 -5.16 2.32
CA ARG A 59 -0.24 -4.16 3.36
C ARG A 59 -0.90 -2.91 2.79
N HIS A 60 -0.37 -2.37 1.70
CA HIS A 60 -0.85 -1.10 1.14
C HIS A 60 -2.25 -1.19 0.52
N TYR A 61 -2.85 -2.38 0.47
CA TYR A 61 -4.23 -2.56 0.06
C TYR A 61 -5.21 -1.80 0.95
N ILE A 62 -4.95 -1.65 2.26
CA ILE A 62 -5.84 -0.93 3.18
C ILE A 62 -6.01 0.55 2.81
N TRP A 63 -4.95 1.16 2.28
CA TRP A 63 -4.96 2.57 1.85
C TRP A 63 -5.50 2.76 0.44
N LYS A 64 -5.80 1.66 -0.26
CA LYS A 64 -6.18 1.73 -1.65
C LYS A 64 -7.61 2.24 -1.78
N GLY A 65 -7.84 3.23 -2.64
CA GLY A 65 -9.15 3.85 -2.83
C GLY A 65 -9.43 4.99 -1.87
N PHE A 66 -8.68 5.13 -0.77
CA PHE A 66 -8.82 6.29 0.14
C PHE A 66 -8.52 7.60 -0.61
N LEU A 67 -7.45 7.60 -1.39
CA LEU A 67 -7.03 8.76 -2.18
C LEU A 67 -8.00 9.05 -3.33
N SER A 68 -8.50 7.99 -4.00
CA SER A 68 -9.55 8.12 -5.02
C SER A 68 -10.84 8.71 -4.45
N MET A 69 -11.27 8.28 -3.26
CA MET A 69 -12.45 8.83 -2.60
C MET A 69 -12.28 10.33 -2.33
N ALA A 70 -11.11 10.75 -1.85
CA ALA A 70 -10.81 12.17 -1.65
C ALA A 70 -10.86 12.94 -2.98
N PHE A 71 -10.23 12.44 -4.04
CA PHE A 71 -10.20 13.10 -5.35
C PHE A 71 -11.56 13.17 -6.04
N LEU A 72 -12.45 12.20 -5.82
CA LEU A 72 -13.83 12.28 -6.34
C LEU A 72 -14.59 13.49 -5.76
N VAL A 73 -14.37 13.85 -4.49
CA VAL A 73 -14.96 15.06 -3.90
C VAL A 73 -14.41 16.32 -4.58
N PHE A 74 -13.12 16.34 -4.93
CA PHE A 74 -12.50 17.46 -5.62
C PHE A 74 -12.92 17.62 -7.09
N LEU A 75 -13.66 16.68 -7.68
CA LEU A 75 -14.28 16.87 -9.00
C LEU A 75 -15.47 17.83 -8.96
N VAL A 76 -16.15 17.97 -7.82
CA VAL A 76 -17.39 18.75 -7.72
C VAL A 76 -17.17 20.24 -7.99
N PRO A 77 -16.18 20.93 -7.37
CA PRO A 77 -15.98 22.36 -7.58
C PRO A 77 -15.72 22.79 -9.04
N PRO A 78 -14.80 22.17 -9.81
CA PRO A 78 -14.56 22.58 -11.19
C PRO A 78 -15.78 22.32 -12.09
N ILE A 79 -16.52 21.23 -11.88
CA ILE A 79 -17.75 20.94 -12.63
C ILE A 79 -18.82 21.99 -12.33
N ALA A 80 -19.02 22.32 -11.05
CA ALA A 80 -19.97 23.34 -10.63
C ALA A 80 -19.62 24.72 -11.22
N MET A 81 -18.33 25.09 -11.23
CA MET A 81 -17.86 26.37 -11.76
C MET A 81 -18.02 26.46 -13.29
N ILE A 82 -17.71 25.40 -14.03
CA ILE A 82 -17.95 25.33 -15.48
C ILE A 82 -19.45 25.43 -15.78
N THR A 83 -20.28 24.70 -15.03
CA THR A 83 -21.74 24.74 -15.16
C THR A 83 -22.27 26.15 -14.89
N MET A 84 -21.79 26.81 -13.85
CA MET A 84 -22.15 28.20 -13.53
C MET A 84 -21.86 29.14 -14.71
N VAL A 85 -20.65 29.07 -15.29
CA VAL A 85 -20.26 29.91 -16.42
C VAL A 85 -21.11 29.63 -17.66
N VAL A 86 -21.42 28.37 -17.95
CA VAL A 86 -22.20 27.98 -19.14
C VAL A 86 -23.67 28.40 -19.01
N PHE A 87 -24.29 28.20 -17.85
CA PHE A 87 -25.74 28.36 -17.68
C PHE A 87 -26.17 29.72 -17.12
N ILE A 88 -25.32 30.40 -16.33
CA ILE A 88 -25.71 31.66 -15.67
C ILE A 88 -25.43 32.88 -16.55
N LYS A 89 -24.81 32.72 -17.73
CA LYS A 89 -24.39 33.81 -18.64
C LYS A 89 -23.69 34.95 -17.86
N PRO A 90 -22.36 34.87 -17.68
CA PRO A 90 -21.58 35.94 -17.08
C PRO A 90 -21.91 37.30 -17.70
N GLN A 91 -21.71 38.40 -16.97
CA GLN A 91 -21.78 39.75 -17.53
C GLN A 91 -20.68 39.91 -18.58
N MET A 92 -20.97 39.50 -19.82
CA MET A 92 -20.07 39.56 -20.98
C MET A 92 -20.02 40.96 -21.61
N ASN A 93 -20.57 41.97 -20.93
CA ASN A 93 -20.67 43.33 -21.47
C ASN A 93 -19.39 44.14 -21.24
N ASP A 94 -18.58 43.77 -20.22
CA ASP A 94 -17.35 44.46 -19.85
C ASP A 94 -16.13 43.58 -20.10
N LEU A 95 -15.02 44.18 -20.55
CA LEU A 95 -13.75 43.50 -20.80
C LEU A 95 -13.24 42.77 -19.55
N GLU A 96 -13.43 43.36 -18.37
CA GLU A 96 -13.06 42.76 -17.08
C GLU A 96 -13.87 41.49 -16.78
N GLY A 97 -15.17 41.47 -17.10
CA GLY A 97 -16.04 40.30 -16.95
C GLY A 97 -15.66 39.15 -17.88
N ILE A 98 -15.25 39.48 -19.12
CA ILE A 98 -14.75 38.50 -20.09
C ILE A 98 -13.42 37.90 -19.60
N LEU A 99 -12.47 38.73 -19.17
CA LEU A 99 -11.18 38.28 -18.64
C LEU A 99 -11.35 37.41 -17.39
N ALA A 100 -12.18 37.83 -16.43
CA ALA A 100 -12.49 37.06 -15.24
C ALA A 100 -13.08 35.68 -15.59
N THR A 101 -13.98 35.63 -16.57
CA THR A 101 -14.58 34.37 -17.03
C THR A 101 -13.55 33.43 -17.65
N ILE A 102 -12.64 33.96 -18.49
CA ILE A 102 -11.57 33.17 -19.11
C ILE A 102 -10.62 32.61 -18.04
N VAL A 103 -10.24 33.43 -17.05
CA VAL A 103 -9.37 33.01 -15.94
C VAL A 103 -10.05 31.93 -15.10
N MET A 104 -11.33 32.11 -14.74
CA MET A 104 -12.08 31.10 -13.99
C MET A 104 -12.23 29.78 -14.77
N LEU A 105 -12.55 29.83 -16.06
CA LEU A 105 -12.65 28.63 -16.90
C LEU A 105 -11.31 27.90 -17.02
N SER A 106 -10.22 28.63 -17.25
CA SER A 106 -8.89 28.04 -17.37
C SER A 106 -8.44 27.39 -16.06
N LEU A 107 -8.69 28.03 -14.91
CA LEU A 107 -8.41 27.43 -13.60
C LEU A 107 -9.28 26.19 -13.34
N SER A 108 -10.58 26.24 -13.67
CA SER A 108 -11.49 25.09 -13.52
C SER A 108 -11.05 23.90 -14.35
N MET A 109 -10.68 24.15 -15.62
CA MET A 109 -10.19 23.11 -16.52
C MET A 109 -8.85 22.54 -16.07
N GLY A 110 -7.93 23.40 -15.61
CA GLY A 110 -6.65 22.96 -15.04
C GLY A 110 -6.85 22.03 -13.83
N LEU A 111 -7.74 22.41 -12.90
CA LEU A 111 -8.07 21.60 -11.75
C LEU A 111 -8.76 20.28 -12.15
N LEU A 112 -9.72 20.33 -13.08
CA LEU A 112 -10.42 19.14 -13.57
C LEU A 112 -9.44 18.15 -14.19
N ILE A 113 -8.54 18.62 -15.07
CA ILE A 113 -7.51 17.78 -15.70
C ILE A 113 -6.57 17.20 -14.65
N ALA A 114 -6.15 17.98 -13.65
CA ALA A 114 -5.27 17.50 -12.59
C ALA A 114 -5.93 16.41 -11.75
N VAL A 115 -7.18 16.60 -11.32
CA VAL A 115 -7.92 15.61 -10.53
C VAL A 115 -8.20 14.34 -11.34
N ILE A 116 -8.61 14.47 -12.60
CA ILE A 116 -8.79 13.32 -13.50
C ILE A 116 -7.46 12.58 -13.67
N TYR A 117 -6.36 13.27 -13.95
CA TYR A 117 -5.05 12.65 -14.10
C TYR A 117 -4.67 11.85 -12.84
N LEU A 118 -4.87 12.41 -11.65
CA LEU A 118 -4.61 11.71 -10.38
C LEU A 118 -5.50 10.48 -10.22
N LEU A 119 -6.80 10.57 -10.52
CA LEU A 119 -7.71 9.42 -10.47
C LEU A 119 -7.30 8.31 -11.44
N LEU A 120 -6.92 8.66 -12.67
CA LEU A 120 -6.45 7.68 -13.66
C LEU A 120 -5.18 6.97 -13.16
N THR A 121 -4.28 7.67 -12.46
CA THR A 121 -3.07 7.02 -11.91
C THR A 121 -3.36 5.99 -10.82
N GLU A 122 -4.54 6.02 -10.18
CA GLU A 122 -4.96 5.05 -9.18
C GLU A 122 -5.86 3.95 -9.78
N PHE A 123 -6.79 4.33 -10.66
CA PHE A 123 -7.73 3.39 -11.30
C PHE A 123 -7.08 2.45 -12.31
N PHE A 124 -6.02 2.88 -13.00
CA PHE A 124 -5.30 2.01 -13.95
C PHE A 124 -4.20 1.15 -13.30
N LYS A 125 -4.11 1.11 -11.97
CA LYS A 125 -3.22 0.19 -11.25
C LYS A 125 -3.94 -1.10 -10.87
N TRP A 126 -3.18 -2.18 -10.74
CA TRP A 126 -3.67 -3.50 -10.31
C TRP A 126 -4.52 -3.41 -9.05
N THR A 127 -5.69 -4.06 -9.03
CA THR A 127 -6.67 -4.04 -7.93
C THR A 127 -6.05 -4.39 -6.57
N HIS A 128 -5.18 -5.38 -6.55
CA HIS A 128 -4.43 -5.83 -5.38
C HIS A 128 -3.10 -6.46 -5.85
N TYR A 129 -2.14 -6.57 -4.93
CA TYR A 129 -0.85 -7.22 -5.17
C TYR A 129 -0.80 -8.52 -4.35
N PRO A 130 -1.18 -9.67 -4.96
CA PRO A 130 -1.33 -10.91 -4.21
C PRO A 130 0.02 -11.54 -3.83
N ILE A 131 0.06 -12.10 -2.63
CA ILE A 131 1.12 -12.94 -2.10
C ILE A 131 0.53 -14.32 -1.85
N ARG A 132 1.04 -15.34 -2.55
CA ARG A 132 0.52 -16.70 -2.48
C ARG A 132 1.49 -17.64 -1.78
N PHE A 133 1.05 -18.17 -0.66
CA PHE A 133 1.70 -19.19 0.14
C PHE A 133 1.21 -20.58 -0.29
N ASN A 134 2.03 -21.34 -1.00
CA ASN A 134 1.68 -22.71 -1.40
C ASN A 134 2.33 -23.72 -0.45
N ARG A 135 1.49 -24.48 0.25
CA ARG A 135 1.91 -25.41 1.31
C ARG A 135 2.39 -26.75 0.76
N LYS A 136 1.97 -27.14 -0.45
CA LYS A 136 2.38 -28.42 -1.06
C LYS A 136 3.81 -28.38 -1.58
N ASN A 137 4.17 -27.28 -2.26
CA ASN A 137 5.51 -27.12 -2.82
C ASN A 137 6.44 -26.28 -1.95
N ARG A 138 5.96 -25.78 -0.80
CA ARG A 138 6.69 -24.94 0.15
C ARG A 138 7.35 -23.72 -0.53
N ARG A 139 6.58 -23.07 -1.42
CA ARG A 139 7.01 -21.85 -2.12
C ARG A 139 6.02 -20.73 -1.95
N VAL A 140 6.55 -19.51 -1.95
CA VAL A 140 5.79 -18.27 -1.89
C VAL A 140 5.95 -17.51 -3.20
N TYR A 141 4.83 -17.15 -3.81
CA TYR A 141 4.77 -16.39 -5.05
C TYR A 141 4.32 -14.97 -4.72
N ILE A 142 5.14 -13.98 -5.07
CA ILE A 142 4.91 -12.59 -4.71
C ILE A 142 4.74 -11.81 -6.00
N PHE A 143 3.56 -11.22 -6.17
CA PHE A 143 3.29 -10.33 -7.30
C PHE A 143 3.79 -8.92 -6.99
N GLY A 144 4.82 -8.47 -7.70
CA GLY A 144 5.41 -7.16 -7.48
C GLY A 144 4.63 -6.02 -8.13
N TYR A 145 4.89 -4.80 -7.63
CA TYR A 145 4.39 -3.55 -8.22
C TYR A 145 4.84 -3.33 -9.67
N ASP A 146 5.90 -4.01 -10.09
CA ASP A 146 6.40 -4.04 -11.47
C ASP A 146 5.68 -5.05 -12.38
N GLY A 147 4.66 -5.76 -11.87
CA GLY A 147 3.93 -6.80 -12.58
C GLY A 147 4.69 -8.13 -12.71
N LYS A 148 5.86 -8.26 -12.08
CA LYS A 148 6.66 -9.50 -12.11
C LYS A 148 6.36 -10.36 -10.90
N ILE A 149 6.29 -11.67 -11.12
CA ILE A 149 6.17 -12.66 -10.06
C ILE A 149 7.56 -13.05 -9.58
N ARG A 150 7.80 -12.96 -8.28
CA ARG A 150 9.00 -13.47 -7.61
C ARG A 150 8.63 -14.73 -6.83
N ILE A 151 9.53 -15.71 -6.84
CA ILE A 151 9.34 -16.97 -6.14
C ILE A 151 10.39 -17.04 -5.03
N ALA A 152 9.91 -17.30 -3.81
CA ALA A 152 10.75 -17.54 -2.65
C ALA A 152 10.49 -18.96 -2.12
N GLU A 153 11.55 -19.62 -1.66
CA GLU A 153 11.45 -20.87 -0.90
C GLU A 153 11.02 -20.55 0.53
N TRP A 154 10.12 -21.35 1.09
CA TRP A 154 9.59 -21.12 2.44
C TRP A 154 10.71 -21.10 3.48
N GLU A 155 11.73 -21.92 3.30
CA GLU A 155 12.86 -22.09 4.20
C GLU A 155 13.73 -20.84 4.31
N LYS A 156 13.75 -20.02 3.24
CA LYS A 156 14.55 -18.78 3.16
C LYS A 156 13.78 -17.54 3.63
N LEU A 157 12.56 -17.73 4.13
CA LEU A 157 11.75 -16.65 4.66
C LEU A 157 12.15 -16.35 6.09
N PHE A 158 12.35 -15.07 6.38
CA PHE A 158 12.61 -14.57 7.72
C PHE A 158 11.51 -13.58 8.10
N PHE A 159 10.59 -14.03 8.95
CA PHE A 159 9.54 -13.17 9.49
C PHE A 159 10.06 -12.42 10.71
N THR A 160 9.80 -11.12 10.74
CA THR A 160 10.16 -10.25 11.86
C THR A 160 9.07 -9.23 12.11
N VAL A 161 8.79 -8.96 13.38
CA VAL A 161 7.93 -7.85 13.77
C VAL A 161 8.80 -6.62 13.92
N ARG A 162 8.46 -5.55 13.22
CA ARG A 162 9.16 -4.28 13.35
C ARG A 162 8.17 -3.16 13.62
N THR A 163 8.47 -2.39 14.66
CA THR A 163 7.93 -1.05 14.87
C THR A 163 8.70 -0.09 13.97
N ASP A 164 8.08 0.45 12.93
CA ASP A 164 8.75 1.53 12.19
C ASP A 164 8.55 2.84 12.96
N ILE A 165 9.59 3.27 13.66
CA ILE A 165 9.61 4.48 14.51
C ILE A 165 9.33 5.77 13.69
N LYS A 166 9.30 5.67 12.35
CA LYS A 166 9.07 6.78 11.42
C LYS A 166 7.63 6.96 10.97
N ASP A 167 6.77 5.97 11.15
CA ASP A 167 5.34 6.16 10.88
C ASP A 167 4.73 6.92 12.07
N ILE A 168 3.96 7.96 11.77
CA ILE A 168 3.24 8.80 12.74
C ILE A 168 2.29 7.95 13.62
N PHE A 169 1.99 6.73 13.15
CA PHE A 169 1.22 5.68 13.81
C PHE A 169 2.22 4.57 14.22
N LYS A 170 2.33 4.31 15.54
CA LYS A 170 3.24 3.30 16.11
C LYS A 170 2.71 1.89 15.91
N ASP A 171 2.54 1.52 14.66
CA ASP A 171 1.99 0.22 14.32
C ASP A 171 3.15 -0.77 14.17
N ASN A 172 2.98 -1.95 14.76
CA ASN A 172 3.90 -3.04 14.54
C ASN A 172 3.44 -3.80 13.28
N TYR A 173 4.37 -4.01 12.34
CA TYR A 173 4.06 -4.76 11.13
C TYR A 173 4.90 -6.03 11.05
N ILE A 174 4.31 -7.07 10.47
CA ILE A 174 5.03 -8.29 10.15
C ILE A 174 5.69 -8.12 8.77
N PHE A 175 7.01 -7.99 8.79
CA PHE A 175 7.83 -8.03 7.60
C PHE A 175 8.30 -9.46 7.34
N CYS A 176 8.39 -9.81 6.07
CA CYS A 176 9.07 -11.00 5.64
C CYS A 176 10.25 -10.62 4.76
N HIS A 177 11.45 -10.94 5.23
CA HIS A 177 12.68 -10.83 4.46
C HIS A 177 12.94 -12.14 3.73
N VAL A 178 13.19 -12.08 2.44
CA VAL A 178 13.72 -13.21 1.68
C VAL A 178 15.22 -13.12 1.71
N LEU A 179 15.85 -14.12 2.32
CA LEU A 179 17.28 -14.18 2.51
C LEU A 179 17.99 -14.77 1.29
N SER A 180 19.25 -14.40 1.12
CA SER A 180 20.18 -15.04 0.19
C SER A 180 20.63 -16.40 0.75
N ASP A 181 21.40 -17.16 -0.02
CA ASP A 181 21.93 -18.48 0.37
C ASP A 181 22.88 -18.42 1.58
N ASP A 182 23.28 -17.21 2.01
CA ASP A 182 24.12 -16.93 3.17
C ASP A 182 23.32 -16.74 4.48
N ASP A 183 22.00 -16.93 4.46
CA ASP A 183 21.05 -16.76 5.58
C ASP A 183 21.16 -15.42 6.34
N SER A 184 21.79 -14.41 5.74
CA SER A 184 22.12 -13.16 6.42
C SER A 184 21.82 -11.93 5.58
N THR A 185 21.91 -12.04 4.26
CA THR A 185 21.66 -10.94 3.33
C THR A 185 20.22 -10.90 2.88
N VAL A 186 19.55 -9.75 3.06
CA VAL A 186 18.18 -9.52 2.62
C VAL A 186 18.14 -9.18 1.13
N LEU A 187 17.57 -10.06 0.30
CA LEU A 187 17.40 -9.85 -1.14
C LEU A 187 16.19 -8.98 -1.47
N TYR A 188 15.09 -9.18 -0.76
CA TYR A 188 13.90 -8.35 -0.85
C TYR A 188 12.99 -8.59 0.35
N THR A 189 12.10 -7.64 0.58
CA THR A 189 11.15 -7.66 1.69
C THR A 189 9.75 -7.53 1.13
N PHE A 190 8.81 -8.25 1.72
CA PHE A 190 7.38 -7.99 1.53
C PHE A 190 6.69 -7.89 2.89
N THR A 191 5.54 -7.24 2.91
CA THR A 191 4.75 -6.97 4.11
C THR A 191 3.47 -7.78 4.10
N LEU A 192 3.08 -8.32 5.26
CA LEU A 192 1.78 -8.95 5.42
C LEU A 192 0.70 -7.91 5.71
N PRO A 193 -0.58 -8.17 5.37
CA PRO A 193 -1.69 -7.26 5.62
C PRO A 193 -2.21 -7.37 7.05
N ILE A 194 -1.29 -7.43 8.03
CA ILE A 194 -1.59 -7.60 9.45
C ILE A 194 -0.88 -6.49 10.21
N GLU A 195 -1.66 -5.75 10.99
CA GLU A 195 -1.18 -4.73 11.93
C GLU A 195 -1.24 -5.28 13.34
N THR A 196 -0.16 -5.09 14.10
CA THR A 196 -0.09 -5.52 15.50
C THR A 196 0.11 -4.40 16.50
N PHE A 197 -0.38 -4.60 17.72
CA PHE A 197 -0.19 -3.65 18.82
C PHE A 197 1.30 -3.48 19.15
N ALA A 198 1.70 -2.24 19.42
CA ALA A 198 2.89 -1.96 20.22
C ALA A 198 2.62 -2.38 21.66
N THR A 199 3.02 -3.60 22.04
CA THR A 199 3.20 -3.88 23.46
C THR A 199 4.31 -2.98 23.96
N SER A 200 3.94 -1.89 24.63
CA SER A 200 4.85 -1.19 25.51
C SER A 200 5.20 -2.18 26.62
N SER A 201 6.30 -2.90 26.46
CA SER A 201 6.91 -3.65 27.55
C SER A 201 7.34 -2.63 28.60
N SER A 202 6.51 -2.47 29.63
CA SER A 202 6.86 -1.90 30.93
C SER A 202 7.83 -2.81 31.67
#